data_AF-A0A1Y4EDM0-F1
#
_entry.id   AF-A0A1Y4EDM0-F1
#
_cell.length_a   1.000
_cell.length_b   1.000
_cell.length_c   1.000
_cell.angle_alpha   90.00
_cell.angle_beta   90.00
_cell.angle_gamma   90.00
#
_symmetry.space_group_name_H-M   'P 1'
#
loop_
_entity.id
_entity.type
_entity.pdbx_description
1 polymer ?
#
loop_
_entity_poly.entity_id
_entity_poly.type
_entity_poly.pdbx_seq_one_letter_code
_entity_poly.pdbx_strand_id
1 'polypeptide(L)'
;MENMIFKSKEFGEIRTMTDEQGEPWFCLADVCRILEIKRVSVCKSRLKRDGVCLAEGVSNTTNQYGATTGQKLMLTFINEQNLYKVIMRSDKPQAEGFQDWVCGEVLPAIRKHGGYMAVRADEPDEVILSRALLIMQKALERRDKRIAELEPRAAYADEVIDSVSCMTTTQVAKGLGMTAIELNRRLCRLGIQYCQSGQYLLYAGYARQGYAQNRTYMYRDAEGETHTRAYLVWTERGREFIHSLLDRLTTDYTDLNN
;
A
#
# COMPACT_ATOMS: atom_id res chain seq x y z
N MET A 1 -25.08 10.04 3.11
CA MET A 1 -25.26 10.08 1.65
C MET A 1 -25.77 11.45 1.27
N GLU A 2 -24.91 12.27 0.70
CA GLU A 2 -25.24 13.62 0.24
C GLU A 2 -25.57 13.53 -1.26
N ASN A 3 -26.75 14.03 -1.66
CA ASN A 3 -27.17 14.05 -3.06
C ASN A 3 -26.70 15.35 -3.69
N MET A 4 -25.81 15.27 -4.68
CA MET A 4 -25.32 16.41 -5.45
C MET A 4 -25.83 16.34 -6.89
N ILE A 5 -25.94 17.48 -7.57
CA ILE A 5 -26.25 17.53 -9.00
C ILE A 5 -24.98 17.97 -9.71
N PHE A 6 -24.42 17.10 -10.55
CA PHE A 6 -23.33 17.46 -11.44
C PHE A 6 -23.91 18.18 -12.65
N LYS A 7 -23.50 19.45 -12.86
CA LYS A 7 -23.87 20.25 -14.04
C LYS A 7 -22.66 20.36 -14.96
N SER A 8 -22.75 19.79 -16.15
CA SER A 8 -21.80 20.06 -17.24
C SER A 8 -22.55 20.70 -18.41
N LYS A 9 -21.90 21.65 -19.09
CA LYS A 9 -22.42 22.25 -20.33
C LYS A 9 -22.68 21.20 -21.42
N GLU A 10 -21.92 20.10 -21.40
CA GLU A 10 -21.98 19.04 -22.42
C GLU A 10 -22.91 17.90 -22.01
N PHE A 11 -22.97 17.57 -20.71
CA PHE A 11 -23.74 16.43 -20.21
C PHE A 11 -25.05 16.81 -19.50
N GLY A 12 -25.39 18.10 -19.41
CA GLY A 12 -26.59 18.53 -18.69
C GLY A 12 -26.51 18.24 -17.18
N GLU A 13 -27.67 17.93 -16.58
CA GLU A 13 -27.78 17.61 -15.15
C GLU A 13 -27.81 16.10 -14.91
N ILE A 14 -26.82 15.59 -14.18
CA ILE A 14 -26.72 14.19 -13.72
C ILE A 14 -26.84 14.18 -12.19
N ARG A 15 -27.76 13.39 -11.64
CA ARG A 15 -27.82 13.15 -10.20
C ARG A 15 -26.61 12.32 -9.77
N THR A 16 -25.91 12.78 -8.75
CA THR A 16 -24.73 12.11 -8.18
C THR A 16 -24.90 11.87 -6.69
N MET A 17 -24.35 10.77 -6.19
CA MET A 17 -24.12 10.55 -4.77
C MET A 17 -22.63 10.40 -4.52
N THR A 18 -22.21 10.64 -3.29
CA THR A 18 -20.84 10.37 -2.84
C THR A 18 -20.86 9.24 -1.83
N ASP A 19 -19.95 8.28 -1.96
CA ASP A 19 -19.80 7.19 -1.01
C ASP A 19 -18.95 7.58 0.22
N GLU A 20 -18.73 6.62 1.13
CA GLU A 20 -17.95 6.84 2.36
C GLU A 20 -16.47 7.15 2.10
N GLN A 21 -15.97 6.81 0.91
CA GLN A 21 -14.59 7.05 0.48
C GLN A 21 -14.43 8.41 -0.21
N GLY A 22 -15.53 9.13 -0.44
CA GLY A 22 -15.53 10.39 -1.17
C GLY A 22 -15.66 10.23 -2.68
N GLU A 23 -15.89 9.02 -3.19
CA GLU A 23 -15.95 8.75 -4.63
C GLU A 23 -17.35 9.03 -5.20
N PRO A 24 -17.44 9.62 -6.42
CA PRO A 24 -18.71 9.96 -7.03
C PRO A 24 -19.35 8.76 -7.72
N TRP A 25 -20.68 8.67 -7.56
CA TRP A 25 -21.54 7.70 -8.21
C TRP A 25 -22.64 8.44 -8.99
N PHE A 26 -22.94 7.97 -10.20
CA PHE A 26 -23.75 8.68 -11.18
C PHE A 26 -25.06 7.93 -11.45
N CYS A 27 -26.18 8.65 -11.54
CA CYS A 27 -27.47 8.03 -11.83
C CYS A 27 -27.51 7.49 -13.28
N LEU A 28 -27.67 6.18 -13.42
CA LEU A 28 -27.65 5.51 -14.72
C LEU A 28 -28.78 5.98 -15.64
N ALA A 29 -29.95 6.29 -15.07
CA ALA A 29 -31.10 6.76 -15.84
C ALA A 29 -30.82 8.12 -16.49
N ASP A 30 -30.12 9.02 -15.79
CA ASP A 30 -29.75 10.33 -16.32
C ASP A 30 -28.71 10.20 -17.42
N VAL A 31 -27.67 9.38 -17.19
CA VAL A 31 -26.64 9.09 -18.18
C VAL A 31 -27.25 8.51 -19.46
N CYS A 32 -28.16 7.53 -19.32
CA CYS A 32 -28.84 6.94 -20.46
C CYS A 32 -29.76 7.94 -21.18
N ARG A 33 -30.39 8.87 -20.46
CA ARG A 33 -31.22 9.93 -21.05
C ARG A 33 -30.38 10.89 -21.90
N ILE A 34 -29.22 11.32 -21.39
CA ILE A 34 -28.30 12.23 -22.09
C ILE A 34 -27.73 11.58 -23.34
N LEU A 35 -27.34 10.31 -23.24
CA LEU A 35 -26.82 9.52 -24.36
C LEU A 35 -27.95 8.90 -25.21
N GLU A 36 -29.22 9.27 -25.00
CA GLU A 36 -30.36 8.74 -25.76
C GLU A 36 -30.45 7.21 -25.83
N ILE A 37 -29.96 6.52 -24.79
CA ILE A 37 -29.98 5.07 -24.67
C ILE A 37 -31.38 4.67 -24.18
N LYS A 38 -32.22 4.20 -25.12
CA LYS A 38 -33.62 3.84 -24.85
C LYS A 38 -33.81 2.74 -23.81
N ARG A 39 -32.91 1.75 -23.75
CA ARG A 39 -33.05 0.57 -22.88
C ARG A 39 -32.01 0.57 -21.76
N VAL A 40 -32.34 1.24 -20.66
CA VAL A 40 -31.50 1.31 -19.45
C VAL A 40 -31.16 -0.07 -18.88
N SER A 41 -32.10 -1.03 -18.94
CA SER A 41 -31.88 -2.41 -18.46
C SER A 41 -30.80 -3.15 -19.25
N VAL A 42 -30.76 -2.95 -20.58
CA VAL A 42 -29.74 -3.53 -21.46
C VAL A 42 -28.39 -2.83 -21.26
N CYS A 43 -28.39 -1.52 -20.99
CA CYS A 43 -27.17 -0.81 -20.62
C CYS A 43 -26.60 -1.38 -19.31
N LYS A 44 -27.45 -1.51 -18.27
CA LYS A 44 -27.10 -2.07 -16.96
C LYS A 44 -26.52 -3.48 -17.04
N SER A 45 -27.06 -4.35 -17.90
CA SER A 45 -26.58 -5.74 -18.00
C SER A 45 -25.16 -5.88 -18.56
N ARG A 46 -24.63 -4.82 -19.21
CA ARG A 46 -23.28 -4.77 -19.78
C ARG A 46 -22.24 -4.17 -18.83
N LEU A 47 -22.65 -3.75 -17.63
CA LEU A 47 -21.80 -3.11 -16.63
C LEU A 47 -21.25 -4.12 -15.63
N LYS A 48 -20.14 -3.78 -14.97
CA LYS A 48 -19.60 -4.59 -13.87
C LYS A 48 -20.51 -4.47 -12.66
N ARG A 49 -20.92 -5.61 -12.07
CA ARG A 49 -21.85 -5.65 -10.94
C ARG A 49 -21.34 -4.86 -9.73
N ASP A 50 -20.05 -4.94 -9.45
CA ASP A 50 -19.41 -4.30 -8.29
C ASP A 50 -19.44 -2.77 -8.35
N GLY A 51 -19.61 -2.19 -9.55
CA GLY A 51 -19.73 -0.75 -9.75
C GLY A 51 -21.18 -0.29 -9.96
N VAL A 52 -22.16 -1.04 -9.47
CA VAL A 52 -23.60 -0.72 -9.59
C VAL A 52 -24.28 -0.87 -8.24
N CYS A 53 -24.98 0.17 -7.78
CA CYS A 53 -25.73 0.14 -6.53
C CYS A 53 -27.16 0.68 -6.72
N LEU A 54 -28.01 0.39 -5.75
CA LEU A 54 -29.35 0.94 -5.64
C LEU A 54 -29.37 1.90 -4.45
N ALA A 55 -29.89 3.10 -4.65
CA ALA A 55 -30.07 4.06 -3.58
C ALA A 55 -31.37 4.84 -3.74
N GLU A 56 -31.87 5.39 -2.63
CA GLU A 56 -33.02 6.27 -2.66
C GLU A 56 -32.70 7.55 -3.43
N GLY A 57 -33.52 7.85 -4.43
CA GLY A 57 -33.49 9.10 -5.14
C GLY A 57 -34.89 9.64 -5.38
N VAL A 58 -34.96 10.93 -5.71
CA VAL A 58 -36.22 11.57 -6.10
C VAL A 58 -36.26 11.64 -7.61
N SER A 59 -37.32 11.10 -8.21
CA SER A 59 -37.66 11.33 -9.60
C SER A 59 -38.79 12.34 -9.67
N ASN A 60 -38.55 13.43 -10.40
CA ASN A 60 -39.56 14.44 -10.66
C ASN A 60 -40.26 14.10 -11.96
N THR A 61 -41.59 13.98 -11.89
CA THR A 61 -42.43 13.84 -13.07
C THR A 61 -43.31 15.06 -13.17
N THR A 62 -43.25 15.75 -14.31
CA THR A 62 -44.13 16.87 -14.62
C THR A 62 -45.32 16.34 -15.42
N ASN A 63 -46.54 16.60 -14.93
CA ASN A 63 -47.75 16.21 -15.65
C ASN A 63 -48.05 17.21 -16.79
N GLN A 64 -49.03 16.87 -17.63
CA GLN A 64 -49.48 17.71 -18.74
C GLN A 64 -50.01 19.10 -18.33
N TYR A 65 -50.19 19.35 -17.03
CA TYR A 65 -50.66 20.62 -16.46
C TYR A 65 -49.52 21.43 -15.80
N GLY A 66 -48.26 21.04 -15.99
CA GLY A 66 -47.09 21.74 -15.46
C GLY A 66 -46.84 21.52 -13.96
N ALA A 67 -47.64 20.70 -13.28
CA ALA A 67 -47.39 20.34 -11.89
C ALA A 67 -46.33 19.26 -11.81
N THR A 68 -45.28 19.50 -11.01
CA THR A 68 -44.18 18.57 -10.80
C THR A 68 -44.38 17.83 -9.48
N THR A 69 -44.44 16.50 -9.53
CA THR A 69 -44.50 15.65 -8.33
C THR A 69 -43.21 14.86 -8.22
N GLY A 70 -42.55 14.98 -7.06
CA GLY A 70 -41.36 14.19 -6.72
C GLY A 70 -41.76 12.87 -6.07
N GLN A 71 -41.41 11.75 -6.69
CA GLN A 71 -41.57 10.42 -6.09
C GLN A 71 -40.21 9.92 -5.59
N LYS A 72 -40.17 9.46 -4.33
CA LYS A 72 -39.02 8.72 -3.79
C LYS A 72 -39.02 7.31 -4.37
N LEU A 73 -37.93 6.93 -5.01
CA LEU A 73 -37.78 5.61 -5.63
C LEU A 73 -36.32 5.15 -5.61
N MET A 74 -36.14 3.83 -5.69
CA MET A 74 -34.81 3.23 -5.76
C MET A 74 -34.24 3.42 -7.16
N LEU A 75 -33.24 4.28 -7.29
CA LEU A 75 -32.51 4.54 -8.53
C LEU A 75 -31.27 3.67 -8.61
N THR A 76 -30.89 3.30 -9.84
CA THR A 76 -29.61 2.65 -10.09
C THR A 76 -28.52 3.71 -10.28
N PHE A 77 -27.45 3.60 -9.51
CA PHE A 77 -26.25 4.40 -9.64
C PHE A 77 -25.07 3.54 -10.08
N ILE A 78 -24.14 4.17 -10.80
CA ILE A 78 -22.95 3.53 -11.35
C ILE A 78 -21.71 4.31 -10.91
N ASN A 79 -20.63 3.62 -10.60
CA ASN A 79 -19.35 4.27 -10.34
C ASN A 79 -18.74 4.85 -11.62
N GLU A 80 -17.68 5.63 -11.45
CA GLU A 80 -16.98 6.30 -12.55
C GLU A 80 -16.44 5.31 -13.61
N GLN A 81 -15.93 4.15 -13.19
CA GLN A 81 -15.49 3.11 -14.13
C GLN A 81 -16.62 2.66 -15.07
N ASN A 82 -17.82 2.43 -14.53
CA ASN A 82 -18.97 2.04 -15.34
C ASN A 82 -19.51 3.22 -16.16
N LEU A 83 -19.44 4.45 -15.67
CA LEU A 83 -19.77 5.66 -16.44
C LEU A 83 -18.91 5.73 -17.72
N TYR A 84 -17.59 5.63 -17.58
CA TYR A 84 -16.68 5.66 -18.73
C TYR A 84 -16.94 4.52 -19.72
N LYS A 85 -17.31 3.33 -19.24
CA LYS A 85 -17.72 2.23 -20.14
C LYS A 85 -18.98 2.55 -20.94
N VAL A 86 -19.94 3.25 -20.36
CA VAL A 86 -21.16 3.66 -21.09
C VAL A 86 -20.78 4.68 -22.15
N ILE A 87 -20.04 5.72 -21.77
CA ILE A 87 -19.65 6.80 -22.68
C ILE A 87 -18.80 6.26 -23.83
N MET A 88 -17.74 5.50 -23.55
CA MET A 88 -16.82 4.96 -24.56
C MET A 88 -17.44 3.93 -25.52
N ARG A 89 -18.61 3.37 -25.18
CA ARG A 89 -19.34 2.44 -26.05
C ARG A 89 -20.47 3.13 -26.83
N SER A 90 -20.75 4.38 -26.54
CA SER A 90 -21.85 5.11 -27.15
C SER A 90 -21.46 5.60 -28.53
N ASP A 91 -22.37 5.45 -29.49
CA ASP A 91 -22.30 5.95 -30.87
C ASP A 91 -23.00 7.31 -31.03
N LYS A 92 -23.14 8.04 -29.93
CA LYS A 92 -24.03 9.19 -29.82
C LYS A 92 -23.22 10.49 -29.88
N PRO A 93 -23.69 11.53 -30.58
CA PRO A 93 -22.95 12.80 -30.70
C PRO A 93 -22.58 13.41 -29.34
N GLN A 94 -23.42 13.19 -28.33
CA GLN A 94 -23.19 13.67 -26.96
C GLN A 94 -21.97 12.99 -26.29
N ALA A 95 -21.52 11.82 -26.76
CA ALA A 95 -20.34 11.13 -26.24
C ALA A 95 -19.05 11.48 -27.02
N GLU A 96 -19.17 11.90 -28.28
CA GLU A 96 -18.06 12.08 -29.22
C GLU A 96 -17.02 13.09 -28.69
N GLY A 97 -17.45 14.26 -28.22
CA GLY A 97 -16.53 15.28 -27.71
C GLY A 97 -15.65 14.79 -26.54
N PHE A 98 -16.22 14.01 -25.63
CA PHE A 98 -15.45 13.40 -24.54
C PHE A 98 -14.58 12.25 -25.01
N GLN A 99 -15.07 11.40 -25.93
CA GLN A 99 -14.28 10.31 -26.50
C GLN A 99 -13.05 10.84 -27.23
N ASP A 100 -13.21 11.87 -28.05
CA ASP A 100 -12.13 12.50 -28.81
C ASP A 100 -11.12 13.18 -27.89
N TRP A 101 -11.59 13.91 -26.87
CA TRP A 101 -10.69 14.50 -25.89
C TRP A 101 -9.89 13.43 -25.14
N VAL A 102 -10.54 12.37 -24.66
CA VAL A 102 -9.84 11.30 -23.94
C VAL A 102 -8.86 10.55 -24.85
N CYS A 103 -9.26 10.20 -26.07
CA CYS A 103 -8.46 9.38 -26.98
C CYS A 103 -7.38 10.16 -27.74
N GLY A 104 -7.64 11.43 -28.03
CA GLY A 104 -6.74 12.31 -28.78
C GLY A 104 -5.74 13.06 -27.91
N GLU A 105 -6.12 13.41 -26.68
CA GLU A 105 -5.30 14.25 -25.80
C GLU A 105 -4.85 13.50 -24.54
N VAL A 106 -5.81 13.04 -23.72
CA VAL A 106 -5.53 12.49 -22.38
C VAL A 106 -4.69 11.21 -22.44
N LEU A 107 -5.17 10.19 -23.16
CA LEU A 107 -4.48 8.89 -23.23
C LEU A 107 -3.11 9.00 -23.93
N PRO A 108 -2.95 9.74 -25.04
CA PRO A 108 -1.64 9.98 -25.64
C PRO A 108 -0.68 10.71 -24.71
N ALA A 109 -1.14 11.71 -23.95
CA ALA A 109 -0.31 12.42 -22.97
C ALA A 109 0.19 11.49 -21.87
N ILE A 110 -0.70 10.68 -21.27
CA ILE A 110 -0.32 9.68 -20.26
C ILE A 110 0.68 8.67 -20.84
N ARG A 111 0.43 8.14 -22.05
CA ARG A 111 1.35 7.19 -22.70
C ARG A 111 2.73 7.77 -22.95
N LYS A 112 2.82 9.04 -23.34
CA LYS A 112 4.09 9.70 -23.70
C LYS A 112 4.86 10.24 -22.49
N HIS A 113 4.16 10.77 -21.49
CA HIS A 113 4.74 11.56 -20.41
C HIS A 113 4.51 10.96 -19.01
N GLY A 114 3.77 9.85 -18.91
CA GLY A 114 3.47 9.20 -17.63
C GLY A 114 2.39 9.89 -16.80
N GLY A 115 1.84 11.02 -17.27
CA GLY A 115 0.80 11.77 -16.57
C GLY A 115 0.07 12.74 -17.50
N TYR A 116 -1.07 13.25 -17.03
CA TYR A 116 -1.85 14.28 -17.70
C TYR A 116 -2.14 15.40 -16.69
N MET A 117 -1.85 16.63 -17.10
CA MET A 117 -2.21 17.83 -16.36
C MET A 117 -3.09 18.65 -17.29
N ALA A 118 -4.35 18.86 -16.89
CA ALA A 118 -5.23 19.73 -17.66
C ALA A 118 -4.69 21.16 -17.59
N VAL A 119 -4.23 21.65 -18.73
CA VAL A 119 -3.75 23.02 -18.91
C VAL A 119 -4.73 23.71 -19.84
N ARG A 120 -5.25 24.86 -19.43
CA ARG A 120 -6.02 25.69 -20.36
C ARG A 120 -5.02 26.51 -21.17
N ALA A 121 -5.20 26.60 -22.48
CA ALA A 121 -4.25 27.28 -23.37
C ALA A 121 -4.06 28.78 -23.07
N ASP A 122 -4.99 29.38 -22.30
CA ASP A 122 -4.97 30.77 -21.84
C ASP A 122 -4.39 30.94 -20.42
N GLU A 123 -4.05 29.84 -19.73
CA GLU A 123 -3.43 29.93 -18.40
C GLU A 123 -1.94 30.29 -18.51
N PRO A 124 -1.47 31.32 -17.78
CA PRO A 124 -0.05 31.64 -17.72
C PRO A 124 0.77 30.47 -17.17
N ASP A 125 1.99 30.28 -17.69
CA ASP A 125 2.93 29.23 -17.24
C ASP A 125 3.14 29.21 -15.71
N GLU A 126 3.11 30.39 -15.07
CA GLU A 126 3.23 30.55 -13.62
C GLU A 126 2.09 29.87 -12.86
N VAL A 127 0.87 29.90 -13.40
CA VAL A 127 -0.31 29.25 -12.80
C VAL A 127 -0.18 27.73 -12.92
N ILE A 128 0.28 27.24 -14.07
CA ILE A 128 0.54 25.81 -14.29
C ILE A 128 1.62 25.32 -13.30
N LEU A 129 2.72 26.06 -13.20
CA LEU A 129 3.82 25.76 -12.29
C LEU A 129 3.38 25.78 -10.83
N SER A 130 2.54 26.75 -10.44
CA SER A 130 2.03 26.84 -9.06
C SER A 130 1.22 25.60 -8.66
N ARG A 131 0.40 25.05 -9.56
CA ARG A 131 -0.37 23.82 -9.32
C ARG A 131 0.56 22.62 -9.22
N ALA A 132 1.55 22.52 -10.12
CA ALA A 132 2.56 21.46 -10.06
C ALA A 132 3.34 21.49 -8.75
N LEU A 133 3.79 22.68 -8.32
CA LEU A 133 4.50 22.90 -7.05
C LEU A 133 3.64 22.49 -5.84
N LEU A 134 2.35 22.84 -5.84
CA LEU A 134 1.46 22.46 -4.74
C LEU A 134 1.28 20.94 -4.62
N ILE A 135 1.19 20.23 -5.75
CA ILE A 135 1.13 18.77 -5.78
C ILE A 135 2.43 18.17 -5.22
N MET A 136 3.58 18.68 -5.66
CA MET A 136 4.89 18.25 -5.16
C MET A 136 5.03 18.52 -3.66
N GLN A 137 4.60 19.68 -3.17
CA GLN A 137 4.67 20.03 -1.76
C GLN A 137 3.84 19.06 -0.90
N LYS A 138 2.62 18.73 -1.33
CA LYS A 138 1.80 17.72 -0.63
C LYS A 138 2.45 16.34 -0.64
N ALA A 139 3.14 15.97 -1.71
CA ALA A 139 3.86 14.69 -1.78
C ALA A 139 5.05 14.68 -0.81
N LEU A 140 5.80 15.78 -0.71
CA LEU A 140 6.89 15.93 0.26
C LEU A 140 6.37 15.86 1.70
N GLU A 141 5.30 16.59 2.04
CA GLU A 141 4.71 16.55 3.38
C GLU A 141 4.29 15.14 3.80
N ARG A 142 3.73 14.35 2.88
CA ARG A 142 3.37 12.95 3.15
C ARG A 142 4.60 12.10 3.45
N ARG A 143 5.68 12.30 2.68
CA ARG A 143 6.95 11.61 2.88
C ARG A 143 7.59 12.01 4.21
N ASP A 144 7.61 13.29 4.53
CA ASP A 144 8.21 13.81 5.76
C ASP A 144 7.45 13.34 6.99
N LYS A 145 6.10 13.27 6.94
CA LYS A 145 5.31 12.62 7.98
C LYS A 145 5.71 11.16 8.18
N ARG A 146 5.91 10.42 7.08
CA ARG A 146 6.31 9.02 7.17
C ARG A 146 7.71 8.86 7.76
N ILE A 147 8.62 9.76 7.42
CA ILE A 147 9.97 9.80 8.00
C ILE A 147 9.87 10.11 9.51
N ALA A 148 9.12 11.14 9.90
CA ALA A 148 8.93 11.50 11.31
C ALA A 148 8.30 10.37 12.15
N GLU A 149 7.41 9.57 11.58
CA GLU A 149 6.86 8.37 12.23
C GLU A 149 7.90 7.25 12.41
N LEU A 150 8.82 7.10 11.45
CA LEU A 150 9.79 6.01 11.43
C LEU A 150 11.10 6.35 12.15
N GLU A 151 11.49 7.62 12.18
CA GLU A 151 12.69 8.12 12.88
C GLU A 151 12.81 7.61 14.32
N PRO A 152 11.80 7.72 15.21
CA PRO A 152 11.94 7.24 16.59
C PRO A 152 12.12 5.72 16.66
N ARG A 153 11.57 4.97 15.70
CA ARG A 153 11.75 3.51 15.63
C ARG A 153 13.14 3.14 15.14
N ALA A 154 13.68 3.89 14.19
CA ALA A 154 15.05 3.72 13.70
C ALA A 154 16.05 4.09 14.80
N ALA A 155 15.88 5.23 15.46
CA ALA A 155 16.74 5.66 16.56
C ALA A 155 16.74 4.64 17.72
N TYR A 156 15.57 4.12 18.10
CA TYR A 156 15.48 3.04 19.09
C TYR A 156 16.20 1.76 18.64
N ALA A 157 16.10 1.39 17.36
CA ALA A 157 16.82 0.23 16.83
C ALA A 157 18.34 0.43 16.92
N ASP A 158 18.84 1.62 16.57
CA ASP A 158 20.26 1.96 16.68
C ASP A 158 20.75 1.92 18.14
N GLU A 159 20.00 2.52 19.07
CA GLU A 159 20.32 2.48 20.52
C GLU A 159 20.34 1.04 21.08
N VAL A 160 19.42 0.18 20.63
CA VAL A 160 19.38 -1.23 21.02
C VAL A 160 20.59 -1.98 20.47
N ILE A 161 20.95 -1.75 19.20
CA ILE A 161 22.12 -2.37 18.56
C ILE A 161 23.42 -2.01 19.31
N ASP A 162 23.53 -0.78 19.78
CA ASP A 162 24.68 -0.27 20.54
C ASP A 162 24.68 -0.68 22.02
N SER A 163 23.62 -1.33 22.50
CA SER A 163 23.52 -1.74 23.91
C SER A 163 24.51 -2.85 24.28
N VAL A 164 25.03 -2.80 25.51
CA VAL A 164 26.00 -3.79 26.07
C VAL A 164 25.30 -5.10 26.47
N SER A 165 23.98 -5.13 26.43
CA SER A 165 23.18 -6.30 26.79
C SER A 165 23.50 -7.47 25.88
N CYS A 166 23.78 -8.63 26.49
CA CYS A 166 24.09 -9.85 25.75
C CYS A 166 22.98 -10.88 25.94
N MET A 167 22.68 -11.61 24.87
CA MET A 167 21.67 -12.66 24.82
C MET A 167 22.34 -14.03 24.70
N THR A 168 21.75 -15.03 25.35
CA THR A 168 22.15 -16.43 25.13
C THR A 168 21.76 -16.88 23.73
N THR A 169 22.47 -17.87 23.17
CA THR A 169 22.10 -18.48 21.90
C THR A 169 20.65 -19.02 21.90
N THR A 170 20.15 -19.45 23.06
CA THR A 170 18.76 -19.89 23.22
C THR A 170 17.75 -18.75 23.01
N GLN A 171 18.04 -17.56 23.54
CA GLN A 171 17.18 -16.39 23.35
C GLN A 171 17.15 -15.95 21.87
N VAL A 172 18.30 -15.93 21.21
CA VAL A 172 18.39 -15.62 19.76
C VAL A 172 17.65 -16.67 18.92
N ALA A 173 17.91 -17.96 19.17
CA ALA A 173 17.28 -19.05 18.42
C ALA A 173 15.75 -19.07 18.57
N LYS A 174 15.22 -18.77 19.76
CA LYS A 174 13.78 -18.70 20.01
C LYS A 174 13.11 -17.60 19.19
N GLY A 175 13.76 -16.44 19.03
CA GLY A 175 13.29 -15.36 18.16
C GLY A 175 13.23 -15.74 16.67
N LEU A 176 14.03 -16.72 16.26
CA LEU A 176 14.08 -17.27 14.91
C LEU A 176 13.19 -18.52 14.73
N GLY A 177 12.41 -18.90 15.75
CA GLY A 177 11.55 -20.08 15.69
C GLY A 177 12.29 -21.43 15.64
N MET A 178 13.55 -21.48 16.05
CA MET A 178 14.37 -22.71 16.02
C MET A 178 15.03 -23.02 17.37
N THR A 179 15.58 -24.23 17.50
CA THR A 179 16.29 -24.61 18.73
C THR A 179 17.72 -24.05 18.74
N ALA A 180 18.27 -23.82 19.93
CA ALA A 180 19.68 -23.39 20.07
C ALA A 180 20.65 -24.40 19.45
N ILE A 181 20.32 -25.70 19.49
CA ILE A 181 21.10 -26.77 18.86
C ILE A 181 21.12 -26.58 17.34
N GLU A 182 19.95 -26.33 16.74
CA GLU A 182 19.84 -26.13 15.31
C GLU A 182 20.57 -24.87 14.85
N LEU A 183 20.39 -23.75 15.56
CA LEU A 183 21.13 -22.51 15.28
C LEU A 183 22.63 -22.74 15.35
N ASN A 184 23.13 -23.38 16.40
CA ASN A 184 24.55 -23.69 16.55
C ASN A 184 25.09 -24.54 15.40
N ARG A 185 24.34 -25.56 14.96
CA ARG A 185 24.71 -26.40 13.80
C ARG A 185 24.75 -25.60 12.50
N ARG A 186 23.83 -24.66 12.29
CA ARG A 186 23.82 -23.80 11.10
C ARG A 186 25.05 -22.88 11.11
N LEU A 187 25.32 -22.20 12.22
CA LEU A 187 26.47 -21.30 12.35
C LEU A 187 27.81 -22.03 12.22
N CYS A 188 27.91 -23.28 12.71
CA CYS A 188 29.09 -24.11 12.47
C CYS A 188 29.27 -24.47 10.99
N ARG A 189 28.20 -24.87 10.30
CA ARG A 189 28.24 -25.19 8.87
C ARG A 189 28.63 -23.99 8.01
N LEU A 190 28.19 -22.79 8.41
CA LEU A 190 28.52 -21.53 7.73
C LEU A 190 29.94 -21.02 8.07
N GLY A 191 30.70 -21.73 8.91
CA GLY A 191 32.06 -21.32 9.28
C GLY A 191 32.12 -20.06 10.14
N ILE A 192 31.06 -19.77 10.90
CA ILE A 192 30.97 -18.57 11.76
C ILE A 192 31.47 -18.87 13.17
N GLN A 193 31.14 -20.05 13.67
CA GLN A 193 31.58 -20.54 14.98
C GLN A 193 32.05 -21.98 14.91
N TYR A 194 32.76 -22.43 15.94
CA TYR A 194 33.17 -23.82 16.13
C TYR A 194 33.02 -24.22 17.60
N CYS A 195 32.98 -25.53 17.88
CA CYS A 195 32.92 -26.06 19.23
C CYS A 195 34.28 -26.62 19.64
N GLN A 196 34.83 -26.15 20.75
CA GLN A 196 36.08 -26.62 21.34
C GLN A 196 35.89 -26.79 22.85
N SER A 197 36.32 -27.93 23.39
CA SER A 197 36.24 -28.23 24.84
C SER A 197 34.85 -28.00 25.46
N GLY A 198 33.78 -28.29 24.71
CA GLY A 198 32.40 -28.13 25.19
C GLY A 198 31.88 -26.69 25.20
N GLN A 199 32.59 -25.77 24.55
CA GLN A 199 32.24 -24.36 24.38
C GLN A 199 32.20 -23.96 22.89
N TYR A 200 31.24 -23.11 22.51
CA TYR A 200 31.23 -22.46 21.20
C TYR A 200 32.07 -21.18 21.19
N LEU A 201 32.87 -21.00 20.14
CA LEU A 201 33.76 -19.86 19.90
C LEU A 201 33.60 -19.37 18.47
N LEU A 202 33.75 -18.06 18.24
CA LEU A 202 33.72 -17.50 16.89
C LEU A 202 35.07 -17.71 16.18
N TYR A 203 35.04 -17.92 14.87
CA TYR A 203 36.25 -17.85 14.05
C TYR A 203 36.84 -16.43 14.08
N ALA A 204 38.16 -16.32 13.87
CA ALA A 204 38.91 -15.07 14.00
C ALA A 204 38.31 -13.91 13.17
N GLY A 205 37.77 -14.21 11.98
CA GLY A 205 37.11 -13.24 11.12
C GLY A 205 35.89 -12.57 11.76
N TYR A 206 35.14 -13.30 12.61
CA TYR A 206 33.91 -12.82 13.26
C TYR A 206 34.16 -12.37 14.71
N ALA A 207 35.16 -12.94 15.39
CA ALA A 207 35.45 -12.65 16.79
C ALA A 207 35.80 -11.18 17.06
N ARG A 208 36.43 -10.49 16.09
CA ARG A 208 36.82 -9.07 16.22
C ARG A 208 35.71 -8.08 15.86
N GLN A 209 34.55 -8.55 15.39
CA GLN A 209 33.48 -7.70 14.89
C GLN A 209 32.44 -7.31 15.96
N GLY A 210 32.66 -7.71 17.22
CA GLY A 210 31.78 -7.37 18.33
C GLY A 210 30.46 -8.15 18.36
N TYR A 211 30.33 -9.24 17.61
CA TYR A 211 29.10 -10.03 17.53
C TYR A 211 28.81 -10.88 18.77
N ALA A 212 29.84 -11.28 19.50
CA ALA A 212 29.67 -12.13 20.67
C ALA A 212 30.71 -11.84 21.75
N GLN A 213 30.36 -12.18 22.98
CA GLN A 213 31.23 -12.14 24.15
C GLN A 213 31.27 -13.52 24.81
N ASN A 214 32.36 -13.77 25.55
CA ASN A 214 32.49 -14.98 26.36
C ASN A 214 32.18 -14.65 27.82
N ARG A 215 31.22 -15.35 28.42
CA ARG A 215 30.87 -15.20 29.84
C ARG A 215 31.17 -16.47 30.60
N THR A 216 31.66 -16.32 31.81
CA THR A 216 31.94 -17.43 32.73
C THR A 216 30.92 -17.39 33.85
N TYR A 217 30.26 -18.52 34.11
CA TYR A 217 29.45 -18.70 35.31
C TYR A 217 30.04 -19.78 36.19
N MET A 218 29.82 -19.64 37.50
CA MET A 218 30.22 -20.66 38.46
C MET A 218 29.07 -21.63 38.70
N TYR A 219 29.38 -22.91 38.85
CA TYR A 219 28.45 -23.94 39.28
C TYR A 219 29.10 -24.82 40.32
N ARG A 220 28.30 -25.45 41.18
CA ARG A 220 28.80 -26.46 42.13
C ARG A 220 28.44 -27.84 41.63
N ASP A 221 29.36 -28.78 41.76
CA ASP A 221 29.11 -30.18 41.47
C ASP A 221 28.37 -30.88 42.63
N ALA A 222 28.14 -32.19 42.50
CA ALA A 222 27.40 -32.97 43.51
C ALA A 222 28.21 -33.13 44.81
N GLU A 223 29.53 -32.97 44.72
CA GLU A 223 30.52 -33.05 45.79
C GLU A 223 30.71 -31.71 46.52
N GLY A 224 30.12 -30.62 45.99
CA GLY A 224 30.13 -29.28 46.57
C GLY A 224 31.32 -28.42 46.14
N GLU A 225 32.18 -28.92 45.25
CA GLU A 225 33.30 -28.18 44.68
C GLU A 225 32.79 -27.13 43.68
N THR A 226 33.44 -25.96 43.66
CA THR A 226 33.05 -24.86 42.77
C THR A 226 33.84 -24.95 41.48
N HIS A 227 33.11 -25.11 40.37
CA HIS A 227 33.64 -25.15 39.02
C HIS A 227 33.22 -23.91 38.25
N THR A 228 33.95 -23.61 37.19
CA THR A 228 33.62 -22.51 36.28
C THR A 228 33.40 -23.04 34.88
N ARG A 229 32.40 -22.49 34.18
CA ARG A 229 32.12 -22.82 32.78
C ARG A 229 31.96 -21.54 31.97
N ALA A 230 32.68 -21.47 30.87
CA ALA A 230 32.60 -20.41 29.89
C ALA A 230 31.60 -20.75 28.78
N TYR A 231 30.85 -19.76 28.30
CA TYR A 231 29.87 -19.90 27.23
C TYR A 231 29.73 -18.61 26.41
N LEU A 232 29.32 -18.78 25.15
CA LEU A 232 29.12 -17.69 24.20
C LEU A 232 27.78 -16.99 24.40
N VAL A 233 27.79 -15.67 24.40
CA VAL A 233 26.59 -14.83 24.34
C VAL A 233 26.71 -13.83 23.19
N TRP A 234 25.58 -13.47 22.59
CA TRP A 234 25.49 -12.60 21.42
C TRP A 234 25.13 -11.18 21.84
N THR A 235 25.77 -10.19 21.23
CA THR A 235 25.34 -8.78 21.35
C THR A 235 24.11 -8.54 20.47
N GLU A 236 23.42 -7.41 20.63
CA GLU A 236 22.31 -7.06 19.73
C GLU A 236 22.80 -6.94 18.27
N ARG A 237 24.01 -6.40 18.05
CA ARG A 237 24.70 -6.45 16.75
C ARG A 237 24.94 -7.88 16.24
N GLY A 238 25.30 -8.80 17.12
CA GLY A 238 25.44 -10.22 16.79
C GLY A 238 24.12 -10.90 16.44
N ARG A 239 23.03 -10.53 17.13
CA ARG A 239 21.68 -10.99 16.83
C ARG A 239 21.22 -10.50 15.46
N GLU A 240 21.36 -9.21 15.16
CA GLU A 240 21.04 -8.63 13.85
C GLU A 240 21.83 -9.32 12.72
N PHE A 241 23.13 -9.57 12.94
CA PHE A 241 23.96 -10.32 12.01
C PHE A 241 23.38 -11.72 11.72
N ILE A 242 22.97 -12.47 12.75
CA ILE A 242 22.37 -13.79 12.57
C ILE A 242 21.03 -13.71 11.82
N HIS A 243 20.16 -12.77 12.18
CA HIS A 243 18.87 -12.58 11.50
C HIS A 243 19.06 -12.25 10.01
N SER A 244 19.87 -11.22 9.71
CA SER A 244 20.13 -10.80 8.32
C SER A 244 20.85 -11.87 7.48
N LEU A 245 21.69 -12.70 8.10
CA LEU A 245 22.35 -13.81 7.44
C LEU A 245 21.34 -14.91 7.06
N LEU A 246 20.48 -15.29 8.00
CA LEU A 246 19.52 -16.37 7.75
C LEU A 246 18.40 -15.94 6.80
N ASP A 247 17.95 -14.68 6.87
CA ASP A 247 16.96 -14.13 5.94
C ASP A 247 17.49 -14.16 4.50
N ARG A 248 18.72 -13.70 4.26
CA ARG A 248 19.36 -13.77 2.93
C ARG A 248 19.41 -15.19 2.37
N LEU A 249 19.80 -16.15 3.21
CA LEU A 249 19.87 -17.56 2.81
C LEU A 249 18.49 -18.18 2.50
N THR A 250 17.43 -17.67 3.12
CA THR A 250 16.05 -18.08 2.77
C THR A 250 15.55 -17.41 1.50
N THR A 251 15.88 -16.13 1.26
CA THR A 251 15.49 -15.40 0.05
C THR A 251 16.15 -16.01 -1.19
N ASP A 252 17.46 -16.26 -1.15
CA ASP A 252 18.20 -16.87 -2.28
C ASP A 252 17.67 -18.26 -2.65
N TYR A 253 17.15 -19.03 -1.69
CA TYR A 253 16.54 -20.34 -1.93
C TYR A 253 15.17 -20.25 -2.62
N THR A 254 14.46 -19.14 -2.44
CA THR A 254 13.13 -18.90 -3.02
C THR A 254 13.25 -18.39 -4.46
N ASP A 255 14.27 -17.58 -4.74
CA ASP A 255 14.55 -17.05 -6.08
C ASP A 255 15.20 -18.08 -7.02
N LEU A 256 15.82 -19.15 -6.50
CA LEU A 256 16.37 -20.25 -7.30
C LEU A 256 15.34 -21.35 -7.64
N ASN A 257 14.17 -21.35 -7.00
CA ASN A 257 13.13 -22.36 -7.16
C ASN A 257 11.84 -21.82 -7.78
N ASN A 258 11.89 -20.63 -8.38
CA ASN A 258 10.79 -19.96 -9.08
C ASN A 258 11.27 -19.48 -10.46
#